data_AF-A0AAE2BK10-F1
#
_entry.id   AF-A0AAE2BK10-F1
#
_cell.length_a   1.000
_cell.length_b   1.000
_cell.length_c   1.000
_cell.angle_alpha   90.00
_cell.angle_beta   90.00
_cell.angle_gamma   90.00
#
_symmetry.space_group_name_H-M   'P 1'
#
loop_
_entity.id
_entity.type
_entity.pdbx_description
1 polymer ?
#
loop_
_entity_poly.entity_id
_entity_poly.type
_entity_poly.pdbx_seq_one_letter_code
_entity_poly.pdbx_strand_id
1 'polypeptide(L)'
;MAENQNATISTVINECQMEKDALYLHPSEHSGFSLASSPLDGSNFLTWSRAVYASLGSKLKLGFIDGRFPQPAVGSKTFEQWRRIDLTVTS
;
A
#
# COMPACT_ATOMS: atom_id res chain seq x y z
N MET A 1 2.76 -29.92 -22.92
CA MET A 1 3.17 -28.50 -22.71
C MET A 1 1.98 -27.75 -22.10
N ALA A 2 1.51 -28.14 -20.91
CA ALA A 2 0.20 -27.70 -20.38
C ALA A 2 0.23 -27.36 -18.87
N GLU A 3 1.27 -26.69 -18.38
CA GLU A 3 1.42 -26.36 -16.94
C GLU A 3 1.54 -24.86 -16.59
N ASN A 4 1.44 -23.94 -17.57
CA ASN A 4 1.69 -22.51 -17.29
C ASN A 4 0.42 -21.63 -17.11
N GLN A 5 -0.78 -22.17 -17.33
CA GLN A 5 -2.01 -21.37 -17.18
C GLN A 5 -2.45 -21.23 -15.72
N ASN A 6 -2.22 -22.25 -14.88
CA ASN A 6 -2.67 -22.24 -13.48
C ASN A 6 -1.81 -21.33 -12.59
N ALA A 7 -0.51 -21.21 -12.90
CA ALA A 7 0.39 -20.28 -12.23
C ALA A 7 0.02 -18.83 -12.54
N THR A 8 -0.27 -18.53 -13.82
CA THR A 8 -0.68 -17.19 -14.27
C THR A 8 -2.00 -16.74 -13.62
N ILE A 9 -3.01 -17.61 -13.58
CA ILE A 9 -4.30 -17.32 -12.94
C ILE A 9 -4.13 -17.05 -11.44
N SER A 10 -3.30 -17.83 -10.76
CA SER A 10 -3.01 -17.65 -9.34
C SER A 10 -2.36 -16.29 -9.05
N THR A 11 -1.44 -15.84 -9.92
CA THR A 11 -0.80 -14.51 -9.78
C THR A 11 -1.82 -13.38 -9.96
N VAL A 12 -2.68 -13.45 -10.98
CA VAL A 12 -3.69 -12.41 -11.26
C VAL A 12 -4.75 -12.33 -10.16
N ILE A 13 -5.21 -13.48 -9.64
CA ILE A 13 -6.16 -13.51 -8.51
C ILE A 13 -5.52 -12.89 -7.26
N ASN A 14 -4.25 -13.22 -6.99
CA ASN A 14 -3.55 -12.67 -5.83
C ASN A 14 -3.36 -11.15 -5.97
N GLU A 15 -3.08 -10.64 -7.17
CA GLU A 15 -2.96 -9.19 -7.42
C GLU A 15 -4.28 -8.44 -7.27
N CYS A 16 -5.37 -8.95 -7.85
CA CYS A 16 -6.71 -8.38 -7.66
C CYS A 16 -7.17 -8.38 -6.19
N GLN A 17 -6.71 -9.36 -5.40
CA GLN A 17 -7.02 -9.44 -3.98
C GLN A 17 -6.18 -8.43 -3.19
N MET A 18 -4.86 -8.37 -3.45
CA MET A 18 -3.95 -7.40 -2.85
C MET A 18 -4.37 -5.95 -3.13
N GLU A 19 -4.90 -5.67 -4.33
CA GLU A 19 -5.41 -4.32 -4.68
C GLU A 19 -6.65 -3.94 -3.85
N LYS A 20 -7.59 -4.87 -3.64
CA LYS A 20 -8.76 -4.64 -2.78
C LYS A 20 -8.36 -4.42 -1.33
N ASP A 21 -7.41 -5.22 -0.83
CA ASP A 21 -6.91 -5.10 0.54
C ASP A 21 -6.13 -3.79 0.73
N ALA A 22 -5.37 -3.35 -0.27
CA ALA A 22 -4.64 -2.09 -0.25
C ALA A 22 -5.57 -0.85 -0.31
N LEU A 23 -6.73 -0.98 -0.96
CA LEU A 23 -7.76 0.08 -1.03
C LEU A 23 -8.69 0.08 0.19
N TYR A 24 -8.58 -0.91 1.08
CA TYR A 24 -9.38 -1.02 2.29
C TYR A 24 -8.77 -0.22 3.44
N LEU A 25 -9.47 0.81 3.90
CA LEU A 25 -9.10 1.54 5.11
C LEU A 25 -9.64 0.78 6.32
N HIS A 26 -8.76 0.10 7.06
CA HIS A 26 -9.16 -0.54 8.30
C HIS A 26 -9.60 0.53 9.33
N PRO A 27 -10.67 0.34 10.12
CA PRO A 27 -11.14 1.34 11.08
C PRO A 27 -10.12 1.76 12.15
N SER A 28 -9.07 0.95 12.36
CA SER A 28 -7.94 1.30 13.24
C SER A 28 -6.92 2.25 12.59
N GLU A 29 -7.06 2.55 11.31
CA GLU A 29 -6.23 3.50 10.57
C GLU A 29 -6.79 4.91 10.79
N HIS A 30 -6.45 5.53 11.90
CA HIS A 30 -6.79 6.92 12.19
C HIS A 30 -5.59 7.84 11.91
N SER A 31 -5.86 9.14 11.76
CA SER A 31 -4.88 10.21 11.48
C SER A 31 -3.77 10.39 12.53
N GLY A 32 -3.69 9.52 13.54
CA GLY A 32 -2.61 9.45 14.52
C GLY A 32 -1.64 8.28 14.28
N PHE A 33 -1.75 7.56 13.17
CA PHE A 33 -0.83 6.47 12.85
C PHE A 33 0.56 7.01 12.52
N SER A 34 1.50 6.90 13.47
CA SER A 34 2.89 7.29 13.23
C SER A 34 3.62 6.20 12.45
N LEU A 35 4.11 6.52 11.25
CA LEU A 35 4.90 5.61 10.41
C LEU A 35 6.23 5.19 11.06
N ALA A 36 6.74 6.03 11.97
CA ALA A 36 7.92 5.77 12.77
C ALA A 36 7.74 6.32 14.20
N SER A 37 8.32 5.65 15.19
CA SER A 37 8.30 6.12 16.59
C SER A 37 9.19 7.34 16.83
N SER A 38 10.15 7.61 15.94
CA SER A 38 11.10 8.71 16.07
C SER A 38 11.09 9.56 14.80
N PRO A 39 11.11 10.90 14.91
CA PRO A 39 11.23 11.77 13.76
C PRO A 39 12.58 11.61 13.06
N LEU A 40 12.64 11.92 11.76
CA LEU A 40 13.87 11.88 10.98
C LEU A 40 14.82 13.00 11.43
N ASP A 41 16.04 12.63 11.84
CA ASP A 41 17.06 13.55 12.39
C ASP A 41 18.40 13.44 11.63
N GLY A 42 18.35 12.99 10.37
CA GLY A 42 19.49 12.84 9.47
C GLY A 42 20.42 11.65 9.78
N SER A 43 20.65 11.33 11.06
CA SER A 43 21.48 10.21 11.51
C SER A 43 20.72 8.87 11.55
N ASN A 44 19.38 8.92 11.60
CA ASN A 44 18.52 7.77 11.81
C ASN A 44 17.80 7.28 10.54
N PHE A 45 18.21 7.73 9.34
CA PHE A 45 17.54 7.42 8.08
C PHE A 45 17.32 5.91 7.87
N LEU A 46 18.34 5.07 8.14
CA LEU A 46 18.22 3.62 7.94
C LEU A 46 17.17 2.98 8.85
N THR A 47 17.13 3.39 10.12
CA THR A 47 16.16 2.89 11.11
C THR A 47 14.76 3.44 10.80
N TRP A 48 14.67 4.72 10.46
CA TRP A 48 13.43 5.39 10.10
C TRP A 48 12.81 4.79 8.83
N SER A 49 13.60 4.64 7.75
CA SER A 49 13.13 4.05 6.49
C SER A 49 12.66 2.61 6.66
N ARG A 50 13.35 1.79 7.46
CA ARG A 50 12.88 0.42 7.77
C ARG A 50 11.57 0.42 8.57
N ALA A 51 11.41 1.33 9.54
CA ALA A 51 10.18 1.46 10.31
C ALA A 51 9.01 1.88 9.42
N VAL A 52 9.22 2.89 8.57
CA VAL A 52 8.25 3.34 7.56
C VAL A 52 7.89 2.19 6.62
N TYR A 53 8.89 1.50 6.07
CA TYR A 53 8.67 0.38 5.16
C TYR A 53 7.89 -0.77 5.81
N ALA A 54 8.21 -1.12 7.06
CA ALA A 54 7.47 -2.15 7.80
C ALA A 54 6.03 -1.72 8.12
N SER A 55 5.83 -0.46 8.51
CA SER A 55 4.51 0.10 8.83
C SER A 55 3.59 0.09 7.61
N LEU A 56 4.12 0.41 6.42
CA LEU A 56 3.39 0.40 5.16
C LEU A 56 3.25 -1.01 4.59
N GLY A 57 4.26 -1.86 4.75
CA GLY A 57 4.27 -3.24 4.28
C GLY A 57 3.26 -4.12 4.99
N SER A 58 3.07 -3.92 6.31
CA SER A 58 2.06 -4.64 7.09
C SER A 58 0.62 -4.43 6.61
N LYS A 59 0.39 -3.39 5.79
CA LYS A 59 -0.94 -2.97 5.32
C LYS A 59 -1.09 -3.00 3.80
N LEU A 60 -0.13 -3.62 3.10
CA LEU A 60 -0.07 -3.64 1.63
C LEU A 60 -0.06 -2.22 1.00
N LYS A 61 0.33 -1.18 1.76
CA LYS A 61 0.39 0.19 1.27
C LYS A 61 1.69 0.52 0.53
N LEU A 62 2.69 -0.37 0.59
CA LEU A 62 3.94 -0.23 -0.18
C LEU A 62 3.70 -0.11 -1.68
N GLY A 63 2.66 -0.74 -2.21
CA GLY A 63 2.34 -0.65 -3.63
C GLY A 63 1.96 0.76 -4.10
N PHE A 64 1.59 1.68 -3.19
CA PHE A 64 1.40 3.10 -3.52
C PHE A 64 2.73 3.84 -3.71
N ILE A 65 3.79 3.41 -3.01
CA ILE A 65 5.13 3.99 -3.15
C ILE A 65 5.87 3.38 -4.34
N ASP A 66 5.81 2.06 -4.50
CA ASP A 66 6.49 1.34 -5.58
C ASP A 66 5.77 1.47 -6.93
N GLY A 67 4.60 2.11 -6.98
CA GLY A 67 3.81 2.29 -8.19
C GLY A 67 3.03 1.05 -8.65
N ARG A 68 2.98 0.00 -7.80
CA ARG A 68 2.20 -1.22 -8.05
C ARG A 68 0.68 -0.98 -8.00
N PHE A 69 0.24 0.06 -7.29
CA PHE A 69 -1.15 0.55 -7.27
C PHE A 69 -1.22 1.97 -7.86
N PRO A 70 -1.14 2.09 -9.20
CA PRO A 70 -1.13 3.39 -9.85
C PRO A 70 -2.46 4.13 -9.64
N GLN A 71 -2.40 5.45 -9.75
CA GLN A 71 -3.59 6.30 -9.64
C GLN A 71 -4.66 5.86 -10.66
N PRO A 72 -5.86 5.47 -10.21
CA PRO A 72 -6.95 5.11 -11.10
C PRO A 72 -7.43 6.32 -11.91
N ALA A 73 -8.13 6.07 -13.02
CA ALA A 73 -8.75 7.13 -13.80
C ALA A 73 -9.71 7.98 -12.93
N VAL A 74 -9.60 9.30 -13.09
CA VAL A 74 -10.46 10.28 -12.41
C VAL A 74 -11.92 10.01 -12.78
N GLY A 75 -12.77 9.76 -11.78
CA GLY A 75 -14.18 9.40 -11.96
C GLY A 75 -14.49 7.90 -11.89
N SER A 76 -13.48 7.04 -11.72
CA SER A 76 -13.72 5.62 -11.39
C SER A 76 -14.25 5.46 -9.96
N LYS A 77 -15.03 4.40 -9.70
CA LYS A 77 -15.54 4.09 -8.35
C LYS A 77 -14.42 3.89 -7.32
N THR A 78 -13.26 3.44 -7.80
CA THR A 78 -12.06 3.16 -7.00
C THR A 78 -11.22 4.41 -6.73
N PHE A 79 -11.39 5.48 -7.52
CA PHE A 79 -10.59 6.71 -7.39
C PHE A 79 -10.71 7.35 -6.00
N GLU A 80 -11.93 7.48 -5.47
CA GLU A 80 -12.14 8.07 -4.14
C GLU A 80 -11.59 7.17 -3.02
N GLN A 81 -11.58 5.85 -3.21
CA GLN A 81 -10.99 4.91 -2.26
C GLN A 81 -9.47 5.03 -2.28
N TRP A 82 -8.87 5.01 -3.47
CA TRP A 82 -7.43 5.20 -3.67
C TRP A 82 -6.96 6.52 -3.08
N ARG A 83 -7.68 7.63 -3.36
CA ARG A 83 -7.37 8.97 -2.85
C ARG A 83 -7.42 9.03 -1.32
N ARG A 84 -8.38 8.37 -0.68
CA ARG A 84 -8.45 8.31 0.79
C ARG A 84 -7.24 7.61 1.38
N ILE A 85 -6.81 6.50 0.79
CA ILE A 85 -5.63 5.76 1.27
C ILE A 85 -4.35 6.57 1.03
N ASP A 86 -4.19 7.18 -0.14
CA ASP A 86 -3.05 8.02 -0.50
C ASP A 86 -2.85 9.19 0.51
N LEU A 87 -3.95 9.81 0.92
CA LEU A 87 -3.93 10.84 1.96
C LEU A 87 -3.49 10.30 3.34
N THR A 88 -3.76 9.03 3.66
CA THR A 88 -3.25 8.42 4.91
C THR A 88 -1.77 8.07 4.88
N VAL A 89 -1.17 7.97 3.68
CA VAL A 89 0.27 7.72 3.52
C VAL A 89 1.05 9.04 3.54
N THR A 90 0.41 10.12 3.11
CA THR A 90 1.05 11.45 2.96
C THR A 90 0.91 12.35 4.19
N SER A 91 -0.07 12.09 5.07
CA SER A 91 -0.38 12.95 6.23
C SER A 91 0.56 12.80 7.42
#